data_AF-A0A975H029-F1
#
_entry.id   AF-A0A975H029-F1
#
_cell.length_a   1.000
_cell.length_b   1.000
_cell.length_c   1.000
_cell.angle_alpha   90.00
_cell.angle_beta   90.00
_cell.angle_gamma   90.00
#
_symmetry.space_group_name_H-M   'P 1'
#
loop_
_entity.id
_entity.type
_entity.pdbx_description
1 polymer ?
#
loop_
_entity_poly.entity_id
_entity_poly.type
_entity_poly.pdbx_seq_one_letter_code
_entity_poly.pdbx_strand_id
1 'polypeptide(L)'
;MEPEKPSPVVVDVKGAVNFPGVYALTDENRLIDAIEAAGGYLPNADSRLLNHAMKLKDELVIYVPEVGEVLDGFPAETIGLEGESSSREDGTVNINTASEQELMTIPGIGPSKAAAIVQYREEHGPFPSEKDLTKVSGIGQKTFENLESFISVK
;
A
#
# COMPACT_ATOMS: atom_id res chain seq x y z
N MET A 1 34.87 -13.57 -6.83
CA MET A 1 33.45 -13.38 -7.16
C MET A 1 33.40 -12.57 -8.44
N GLU A 2 32.91 -13.15 -9.52
CA GLU A 2 32.52 -12.38 -10.70
C GLU A 2 31.36 -11.45 -10.32
N PRO A 3 31.32 -10.20 -10.80
CA PRO A 3 30.13 -9.37 -10.62
C PRO A 3 28.96 -10.05 -11.36
N GLU A 4 27.83 -10.22 -10.67
CA GLU A 4 26.60 -10.62 -11.35
C GLU A 4 26.24 -9.57 -12.39
N LYS A 5 25.88 -10.02 -13.61
CA LYS A 5 25.49 -9.11 -14.68
C LYS A 5 24.12 -8.51 -14.34
N PRO A 6 23.91 -7.21 -14.60
CA PRO A 6 22.63 -6.56 -14.36
C PRO A 6 21.52 -7.27 -15.16
N SER A 7 20.39 -7.49 -14.51
CA SER A 7 19.22 -8.11 -15.13
C SER A 7 18.38 -7.03 -15.82
N PRO A 8 17.89 -7.27 -17.05
CA PRO A 8 17.00 -6.33 -17.72
C PRO A 8 15.68 -6.24 -16.95
N VAL A 9 15.18 -5.02 -16.78
CA VAL A 9 13.87 -4.74 -16.18
C VAL A 9 13.09 -3.80 -17.10
N VAL A 10 11.78 -4.00 -17.17
CA VAL A 10 10.87 -3.17 -17.95
C VAL A 10 9.90 -2.48 -16.99
N VAL A 11 9.83 -1.16 -17.07
CA VAL A 11 8.98 -0.33 -16.20
C VAL A 11 8.04 0.56 -17.01
N ASP A 12 6.83 0.79 -16.50
CA ASP A 12 5.80 1.64 -17.13
C ASP A 12 5.70 2.97 -16.38
N VAL A 13 6.18 4.06 -16.98
CA VAL A 13 6.21 5.40 -16.37
C VAL A 13 5.00 6.22 -16.84
N LYS A 14 4.24 6.75 -15.88
CA LYS A 14 2.97 7.49 -16.09
C LYS A 14 2.92 8.79 -15.30
N GLY A 15 1.92 9.61 -15.62
CA GLY A 15 1.62 10.84 -14.90
C GLY A 15 2.43 12.03 -15.40
N ALA A 16 2.86 12.88 -14.47
CA ALA A 16 3.46 14.19 -14.73
C ALA A 16 4.95 14.11 -15.14
N VAL A 17 5.24 13.40 -16.23
CA VAL A 17 6.56 13.31 -16.88
C VAL A 17 6.48 13.79 -18.34
N ASN A 18 7.61 14.18 -18.93
CA ASN A 18 7.63 14.71 -20.31
C ASN A 18 7.23 13.65 -21.35
N PHE A 19 7.68 12.42 -21.17
CA PHE A 19 7.39 11.31 -22.07
C PHE A 19 6.92 10.09 -21.27
N PRO A 20 5.61 9.98 -20.98
CA PRO A 20 5.06 8.76 -20.39
C PRO A 20 5.21 7.58 -21.35
N GLY A 21 5.50 6.39 -20.82
CA GLY A 21 5.70 5.19 -21.63
C GLY A 21 6.44 4.07 -20.91
N VAL A 22 6.75 3.02 -21.68
CA VAL A 22 7.45 1.83 -21.18
C VAL A 22 8.95 1.94 -21.48
N TYR A 23 9.77 1.69 -20.46
CA TYR A 23 11.23 1.84 -20.51
C TYR A 23 11.92 0.53 -20.15
N ALA A 24 12.87 0.11 -20.99
CA ALA A 24 13.76 -1.01 -20.70
C ALA A 24 15.05 -0.50 -20.04
N LEU A 25 15.28 -0.91 -18.80
CA LEU A 25 16.39 -0.50 -17.93
C LEU A 25 17.01 -1.75 -17.29
N THR A 26 17.77 -1.57 -16.21
CA THR A 26 18.37 -2.66 -15.43
C THR A 26 18.00 -2.60 -13.96
N ASP A 27 18.15 -3.71 -13.23
CA ASP A 27 17.95 -3.82 -11.78
C ASP A 27 18.99 -3.03 -10.94
N GLU A 28 20.04 -2.50 -11.58
CA GLU A 28 20.95 -1.52 -10.98
C GLU A 28 20.39 -0.10 -11.03
N ASN A 29 19.45 0.18 -11.94
CA ASN A 29 18.80 1.47 -12.04
C ASN A 29 17.80 1.68 -10.89
N ARG A 30 17.57 2.95 -10.61
CA ARG A 30 16.61 3.42 -9.60
C ARG A 30 15.45 4.14 -10.25
N LEU A 31 14.42 4.41 -9.46
CA LEU A 31 13.24 5.16 -9.87
C LEU A 31 13.61 6.49 -10.54
N ILE A 32 14.60 7.22 -10.02
CA ILE A 32 15.06 8.47 -10.62
C ILE A 32 15.58 8.28 -12.06
N ASP A 33 16.31 7.20 -12.33
CA ASP A 33 16.84 6.92 -13.66
C ASP A 33 15.72 6.66 -14.67
N ALA A 34 14.64 6.00 -14.23
CA ALA A 34 13.45 5.78 -15.06
C ALA A 34 12.73 7.10 -15.38
N ILE A 35 12.65 8.01 -14.42
CA ILE A 35 12.06 9.34 -14.64
C ILE A 35 12.94 10.18 -15.58
N GLU A 36 14.26 10.13 -15.42
CA GLU A 36 15.18 10.80 -16.34
C GLU A 36 15.06 10.25 -17.76
N ALA A 37 14.93 8.92 -17.92
CA ALA A 37 14.64 8.28 -19.21
C ALA A 37 13.29 8.72 -19.80
N ALA A 38 12.30 9.02 -18.95
CA ALA A 38 11.02 9.62 -19.32
C ALA A 38 11.10 11.14 -19.64
N GLY A 39 12.30 11.70 -19.75
CA GLY A 39 12.54 13.12 -20.03
C GLY A 39 12.34 14.02 -18.82
N GLY A 40 12.32 13.46 -17.61
CA GLY A 40 12.16 14.21 -16.37
C GLY A 40 10.72 14.64 -16.08
N TYR A 41 10.57 15.36 -14.97
CA TYR A 41 9.30 15.86 -14.46
C TYR A 41 8.70 16.98 -15.30
N LEU A 42 7.36 17.05 -15.35
CA LEU A 42 6.64 18.25 -15.75
C LEU A 42 6.68 19.32 -14.63
N PRO A 43 6.47 20.62 -14.94
CA PRO A 43 6.53 21.69 -13.94
C PRO A 43 5.49 21.57 -12.80
N ASN A 44 4.39 20.87 -13.03
CA ASN A 44 3.33 20.61 -12.07
C ASN A 44 3.47 19.25 -11.38
N ALA A 45 4.56 18.51 -11.60
CA ALA A 45 4.79 17.22 -10.94
C ALA A 45 5.08 17.39 -9.45
N ASP A 46 4.58 16.46 -8.65
CA ASP A 46 4.86 16.36 -7.22
C ASP A 46 5.77 15.16 -6.93
N SER A 47 7.08 15.42 -6.88
CA SER A 47 8.07 14.39 -6.58
C SER A 47 8.18 14.02 -5.10
N ARG A 48 7.52 14.76 -4.19
CA ARG A 48 7.64 14.55 -2.73
C ARG A 48 7.13 13.18 -2.28
N LEU A 49 6.24 12.60 -3.08
CA LEU A 49 5.65 11.28 -2.85
C LEU A 49 6.46 10.15 -3.48
N LEU A 50 7.61 10.41 -4.13
CA LEU A 50 8.37 9.37 -4.82
C LEU A 50 9.64 9.00 -4.05
N ASN A 51 9.88 7.70 -3.88
CA ASN A 51 11.17 7.21 -3.41
C ASN A 51 12.16 7.12 -4.59
N HIS A 52 12.85 8.22 -4.89
CA HIS A 52 13.88 8.27 -5.95
C HIS A 52 15.00 7.22 -5.79
N ALA A 53 15.27 6.79 -4.56
CA ALA A 53 16.29 5.80 -4.27
C ALA A 53 15.79 4.35 -4.47
N MET A 54 14.50 4.13 -4.72
CA MET A 54 13.97 2.78 -4.93
C MET A 54 14.64 2.11 -6.14
N LYS A 55 15.08 0.85 -5.97
CA LYS A 55 15.57 0.03 -7.10
C LYS A 55 14.41 -0.36 -8.01
N LEU A 56 14.70 -0.43 -9.31
CA LEU A 56 13.72 -0.92 -10.28
C LEU A 56 13.56 -2.44 -10.16
N LYS A 57 12.32 -2.88 -10.38
CA LYS A 57 11.94 -4.28 -10.54
C LYS A 57 11.25 -4.41 -11.88
N ASP A 58 11.31 -5.60 -12.46
CA ASP A 58 10.55 -5.89 -13.67
C ASP A 58 9.05 -5.72 -13.41
N GLU A 59 8.32 -5.32 -14.44
CA GLU A 59 6.87 -5.09 -14.41
C GLU A 59 6.40 -3.94 -13.49
N LEU A 60 7.34 -3.15 -12.94
CA LEU A 60 7.02 -2.02 -12.08
C LEU A 60 6.31 -0.90 -12.86
N VAL A 61 5.22 -0.38 -12.30
CA VAL A 61 4.58 0.84 -12.77
C VAL A 61 5.01 1.99 -11.88
N ILE A 62 5.47 3.10 -12.48
CA ILE A 62 5.88 4.31 -11.80
C ILE A 62 4.90 5.43 -12.17
N TYR A 63 4.09 5.87 -11.22
CA TYR A 63 3.20 6.99 -11.40
C TYR A 63 3.76 8.26 -10.76
N VAL A 64 3.88 9.33 -11.53
CA VAL A 64 4.28 10.65 -11.04
C VAL A 64 3.02 11.52 -10.87
N PRO A 65 2.64 11.88 -9.63
CA PRO A 65 1.46 12.70 -9.41
C PRO A 65 1.69 14.17 -9.75
N GLU A 66 0.59 14.91 -9.92
CA GLU A 66 0.60 16.37 -9.97
C GLU A 66 0.47 17.01 -8.57
N VAL A 67 0.92 18.25 -8.42
CA VAL A 67 0.79 19.01 -7.17
C VAL A 67 -0.69 19.19 -6.81
N GLY A 68 -1.11 18.58 -5.71
CA GLY A 68 -2.50 18.63 -5.24
C GLY A 68 -3.41 17.54 -5.79
N GLU A 69 -2.86 16.58 -6.55
CA GLU A 69 -3.59 15.40 -6.98
C GLU A 69 -3.91 14.48 -5.79
N VAL A 70 -5.18 14.07 -5.68
CA VAL A 70 -5.63 13.12 -4.66
C VAL A 70 -5.55 11.72 -5.26
N LEU A 71 -4.56 10.93 -4.85
CA LEU A 71 -4.33 9.55 -5.31
C LEU A 71 -5.22 8.55 -4.57
N ASP A 72 -6.53 8.78 -4.56
CA ASP A 72 -7.47 7.88 -3.90
C ASP A 72 -7.59 6.57 -4.71
N GLY A 73 -7.33 5.43 -4.08
CA GLY A 73 -7.45 4.10 -4.71
C GLY A 73 -6.28 3.65 -5.60
N PHE A 74 -5.17 4.40 -5.69
CA PHE A 74 -3.97 3.91 -6.37
C PHE A 74 -3.21 2.90 -5.48
N PRO A 75 -2.79 1.73 -6.01
CA PRO A 75 -1.93 0.83 -5.26
C PRO A 75 -0.63 1.55 -4.91
N ALA A 76 -0.24 1.58 -3.64
CA ALA A 76 1.01 2.22 -3.19
C ALA A 76 2.25 1.68 -3.92
N GLU A 77 2.18 0.43 -4.37
CA GLU A 77 3.19 -0.25 -5.18
C GLU A 77 3.43 0.43 -6.55
N THR A 78 2.43 1.14 -7.08
CA THR A 78 2.48 1.88 -8.36
C THR A 78 3.18 3.25 -8.24
N ILE A 79 3.47 3.71 -7.02
CA ILE A 79 3.94 5.08 -6.77
C ILE A 79 5.37 5.07 -6.19
N GLY A 80 5.98 3.89 -5.99
CA GLY A 80 7.24 3.79 -5.24
C GLY A 80 7.14 4.37 -3.82
N LEU A 81 5.92 4.54 -3.33
CA LEU A 81 5.60 4.91 -1.96
C LEU A 81 5.74 3.64 -1.12
N GLU A 82 6.95 3.36 -0.63
CA GLU A 82 7.08 2.54 0.56
C GLU A 82 6.64 3.36 1.77
N GLY A 83 5.31 3.50 1.89
CA GLY A 83 4.62 3.91 3.10
C GLY A 83 3.64 2.80 3.44
N GLU A 84 4.09 1.88 4.30
CA GLU A 84 3.29 0.87 5.00
C GLU A 84 2.07 0.34 4.22
N SER A 85 2.31 -0.29 3.07
CA SER A 85 1.38 -1.32 2.62
C SER A 85 1.58 -2.51 3.54
N SER A 86 0.80 -2.51 4.62
CA SER A 86 0.54 -3.69 5.43
C SER A 86 0.12 -4.82 4.49
N SER A 87 1.10 -5.66 4.15
CA SER A 87 0.96 -7.05 3.70
C SER A 87 -0.45 -7.41 3.22
N ARG A 88 -0.78 -7.13 1.95
CA ARG A 88 -1.88 -7.81 1.26
C ARG A 88 -1.47 -9.23 0.86
N GLU A 89 -0.89 -9.95 1.81
CA GLU A 89 -0.76 -11.39 1.73
C GLU A 89 -1.92 -11.95 2.56
N ASP A 90 -2.84 -12.63 1.88
CA ASP A 90 -4.02 -13.33 2.42
C ASP A 90 -5.31 -12.54 2.68
N GLY A 91 -5.69 -11.53 1.87
CA GLY A 91 -7.10 -11.06 1.81
C GLY A 91 -7.80 -10.72 3.14
N THR A 92 -7.04 -10.54 4.21
CA THR A 92 -7.47 -10.49 5.60
C THR A 92 -6.88 -9.23 6.23
N VAL A 93 -7.69 -8.55 7.00
CA VAL A 93 -7.34 -7.28 7.62
C VAL A 93 -6.77 -7.56 9.02
N ASN A 94 -5.55 -7.09 9.28
CA ASN A 94 -4.95 -7.25 10.60
C ASN A 94 -5.62 -6.31 11.61
N ILE A 95 -6.33 -6.85 12.59
CA ILE A 95 -7.12 -6.04 13.54
C ILE A 95 -6.26 -5.20 14.50
N ASN A 96 -5.00 -5.59 14.71
CA ASN A 96 -4.07 -4.87 15.59
C ASN A 96 -3.45 -3.64 14.92
N THR A 97 -3.22 -3.70 13.61
CA THR A 97 -2.52 -2.64 12.86
C THR A 97 -3.43 -1.86 11.92
N ALA A 98 -4.59 -2.41 11.54
CA ALA A 98 -5.49 -1.78 10.59
C ALA A 98 -6.01 -0.42 11.08
N SER A 99 -6.09 0.52 10.15
CA SER A 99 -6.80 1.78 10.33
C SER A 99 -8.32 1.57 10.37
N GLU A 100 -9.06 2.56 10.86
CA GLU A 100 -10.53 2.51 10.87
C GLU A 100 -11.11 2.30 9.46
N GLN A 101 -10.49 2.94 8.46
CA GLN A 101 -10.88 2.81 7.05
C GLN A 101 -10.64 1.38 6.52
N GLU A 102 -9.53 0.75 6.90
CA GLU A 102 -9.25 -0.65 6.53
C GLU A 102 -10.22 -1.62 7.20
N LEU A 103 -10.57 -1.40 8.48
CA LEU A 103 -11.59 -2.21 9.16
C LEU A 103 -12.96 -2.10 8.49
N MET A 104 -13.32 -0.91 7.99
CA MET A 104 -14.57 -0.69 7.24
C MET A 104 -14.62 -1.40 5.87
N THR A 105 -13.49 -1.89 5.36
CA THR A 105 -13.48 -2.73 4.14
C THR A 105 -14.04 -4.13 4.39
N ILE A 106 -14.13 -4.55 5.66
CA ILE A 106 -14.60 -5.89 6.02
C ILE A 106 -16.13 -5.94 5.94
N PRO A 107 -16.72 -6.92 5.22
CA PRO A 107 -18.17 -7.02 5.09
C PRO A 107 -18.83 -7.22 6.47
N GLY A 108 -19.70 -6.28 6.84
CA GLY A 108 -20.41 -6.31 8.13
C GLY A 108 -19.75 -5.48 9.25
N ILE A 109 -18.58 -4.88 8.99
CA ILE A 109 -18.00 -3.80 9.81
C ILE A 109 -18.38 -2.45 9.20
N GLY A 110 -19.15 -1.67 9.95
CA GLY A 110 -19.43 -0.27 9.63
C GLY A 110 -18.64 0.68 10.54
N PRO A 111 -18.78 2.00 10.34
CA PRO A 111 -18.01 3.01 11.08
C PRO A 111 -18.12 2.87 12.60
N SER A 112 -19.31 2.58 13.13
CA SER A 112 -19.48 2.38 14.59
C SER A 112 -18.72 1.18 15.13
N LYS A 113 -18.60 0.09 14.35
CA LYS A 113 -17.87 -1.12 14.77
C LYS A 113 -16.38 -0.94 14.59
N ALA A 114 -15.95 -0.31 13.49
CA ALA A 114 -14.55 0.01 13.25
C ALA A 114 -13.99 0.90 14.37
N ALA A 115 -14.71 1.98 14.72
CA ALA A 115 -14.37 2.84 15.84
C ALA A 115 -14.27 2.07 17.17
N ALA A 116 -15.23 1.16 17.44
CA ALA A 116 -15.21 0.35 18.65
C ALA A 116 -14.01 -0.60 18.73
N ILE A 117 -13.56 -1.18 17.61
CA ILE A 117 -12.35 -2.02 17.56
C ILE A 117 -11.11 -1.21 17.88
N VAL A 118 -10.97 -0.03 17.26
CA VAL A 118 -9.84 0.88 17.49
C VAL A 118 -9.82 1.35 18.95
N GLN A 119 -10.97 1.76 19.48
CA GLN A 119 -11.07 2.17 20.87
C GLN A 119 -10.71 1.03 21.83
N TYR A 120 -11.22 -0.18 21.58
CA TYR A 120 -10.94 -1.33 22.43
C TYR A 120 -9.44 -1.64 22.50
N ARG A 121 -8.73 -1.62 21.36
CA ARG A 121 -7.27 -1.88 21.36
C ARG A 121 -6.47 -0.76 22.03
N GLU A 122 -6.96 0.48 21.99
CA GLU A 122 -6.32 1.60 22.69
C GLU A 122 -6.50 1.50 24.21
N GLU A 123 -7.67 1.07 24.67
CA GLU A 123 -7.99 0.95 26.09
C GLU A 123 -7.46 -0.34 26.73
N HIS A 124 -7.51 -1.46 26.01
CA HIS A 124 -7.18 -2.79 26.52
C HIS A 124 -5.87 -3.37 25.97
N GLY A 125 -5.25 -2.71 25.00
CA GLY A 125 -4.08 -3.21 24.29
C GLY A 125 -4.44 -4.11 23.09
N PRO A 126 -3.42 -4.62 22.36
CA PRO A 126 -3.62 -5.42 21.16
C PRO A 126 -4.41 -6.70 21.45
N PHE A 127 -5.19 -7.13 20.46
CA PHE A 127 -5.93 -8.39 20.52
C PHE A 127 -4.96 -9.57 20.43
N PRO A 128 -4.94 -10.47 21.43
CA PRO A 128 -4.08 -11.66 21.41
C PRO A 128 -4.63 -12.76 20.51
N SER A 129 -5.91 -12.71 20.14
CA SER A 129 -6.56 -13.65 19.23
C SER A 129 -7.75 -13.00 18.53
N GLU A 130 -8.09 -13.51 17.35
CA GLU A 130 -9.21 -13.01 16.54
C GLU A 130 -10.53 -13.03 17.33
N LYS A 131 -10.72 -14.11 18.12
CA LYS A 131 -11.89 -14.30 18.98
C LYS A 131 -12.10 -13.19 20.00
N ASP A 132 -11.04 -12.47 20.39
CA ASP A 132 -11.17 -11.36 21.34
C ASP A 132 -11.97 -10.18 20.76
N LEU A 133 -12.18 -10.13 19.44
CA LEU A 133 -13.13 -9.18 18.84
C LEU A 133 -14.55 -9.33 19.38
N THR A 134 -14.96 -10.50 19.88
CA THR A 134 -16.30 -10.65 20.47
C THR A 134 -16.47 -9.87 21.78
N LYS A 135 -15.37 -9.35 22.35
CA LYS A 135 -15.40 -8.47 23.54
C LYS A 135 -15.68 -7.02 23.18
N VAL A 136 -15.56 -6.67 21.90
CA VAL A 136 -15.84 -5.32 21.39
C VAL A 136 -17.35 -5.09 21.32
N SER A 137 -17.79 -3.95 21.82
CA SER A 137 -19.20 -3.56 21.80
C SER A 137 -19.73 -3.53 20.35
N GLY A 138 -20.79 -4.30 20.08
CA GLY A 138 -21.41 -4.40 18.75
C GLY A 138 -20.88 -5.54 17.86
N ILE A 139 -19.88 -6.30 18.32
CA ILE A 139 -19.39 -7.52 17.65
C ILE A 139 -19.79 -8.74 18.50
N GLY A 140 -20.96 -9.30 18.20
CA GLY A 140 -21.38 -10.56 18.79
C GLY A 140 -20.75 -11.77 18.07
N GLN A 141 -20.91 -12.96 18.66
CA GLN A 141 -20.38 -14.22 18.11
C GLN A 141 -20.82 -14.47 16.65
N LYS A 142 -22.10 -14.21 16.34
CA LYS A 142 -22.63 -14.32 14.97
C LYS A 142 -21.98 -13.34 13.98
N THR A 143 -21.64 -12.14 14.45
CA THR A 143 -20.92 -11.17 13.62
C THR A 143 -19.50 -11.66 13.41
N PHE A 144 -18.81 -12.09 14.46
CA PHE A 144 -17.45 -12.61 14.40
C PHE A 144 -17.29 -13.80 13.45
N GLU A 145 -18.22 -14.77 13.46
CA GLU A 145 -18.21 -15.91 12.52
C GLU A 145 -18.25 -15.47 11.04
N ASN A 146 -18.87 -14.32 10.73
CA ASN A 146 -18.85 -13.77 9.36
C ASN A 146 -17.57 -12.99 9.05
N LEU A 147 -16.81 -12.62 10.07
CA LEU A 147 -15.59 -11.81 9.95
C LEU A 147 -14.32 -12.64 10.01
N GLU A 148 -14.33 -13.83 10.65
CA GLU A 148 -13.15 -14.65 10.90
C GLU A 148 -12.36 -15.02 9.63
N SER A 149 -13.03 -15.08 8.47
CA SER A 149 -12.39 -15.33 7.17
C SER A 149 -11.72 -14.11 6.54
N PHE A 150 -11.91 -12.91 7.11
CA PHE A 150 -11.47 -11.62 6.57
C PHE A 150 -10.58 -10.84 7.53
N ILE A 151 -10.26 -11.41 8.70
CA ILE A 151 -9.43 -10.78 9.72
C ILE A 151 -8.24 -11.66 10.03
N SER A 152 -7.18 -11.05 10.55
CA SER A 152 -6.05 -11.78 11.09
C SER A 152 -5.49 -11.06 12.32
N VAL A 153 -4.80 -11.82 13.18
CA VAL A 153 -4.03 -11.31 14.30
C VAL A 153 -2.57 -11.73 14.09
N LYS A 154 -1.68 -10.74 13.90
CA LYS A 154 -0.22 -10.93 13.88
C LYS A 154 0.41 -10.22 15.07
#